data_AF-A0A939V884-F1
#
_entry.id   AF-A0A939V884-F1
#
_cell.length_a   1.000
_cell.length_b   1.000
_cell.length_c   1.000
_cell.angle_alpha   90.00
_cell.angle_beta   90.00
_cell.angle_gamma   90.00
#
_symmetry.space_group_name_H-M   'P 1'
#
loop_
_entity.id
_entity.type
_entity.pdbx_description
1 polymer ?
#
loop_
_entity_poly.entity_id
_entity_poly.type
_entity_poly.pdbx_seq_one_letter_code
_entity_poly.pdbx_strand_id
1 'polypeptide(L)'
;MKKYFYLCLIALGCMISFTACGDDDDDDVTLEDLENAESTDAKCTIKDNGTTLVLTVTAKYNGVSASSVTTATFNGKSDDAICIKAEEVDTYPNESIAKEMYEEAVEEDGAENVKLSGKKVIINLADELEGCTKAEVRAYMDLIKMYVDNGGNV
;
A
#
# COMPACT_ATOMS: atom_id res chain seq x y z
N MET A 1 -5.48 -17.16 9.89
CA MET A 1 -6.48 -16.07 9.85
C MET A 1 -5.92 -14.70 10.23
N LYS A 2 -4.86 -14.58 11.05
CA LYS A 2 -4.19 -13.27 11.32
C LYS A 2 -3.35 -12.71 10.15
N LYS A 3 -2.80 -13.59 9.29
CA LYS A 3 -1.92 -13.26 8.16
C LYS A 3 -2.56 -12.47 6.99
N TYR A 4 -3.88 -12.40 6.91
CA TYR A 4 -4.59 -11.78 5.77
C TYR A 4 -5.14 -10.38 6.09
N PHE A 5 -4.92 -9.88 7.31
CA PHE A 5 -5.53 -8.65 7.81
C PHE A 5 -4.61 -7.43 7.63
N TYR A 6 -3.28 -7.63 7.71
CA TYR A 6 -2.27 -6.56 7.69
C TYR A 6 -2.04 -5.94 6.32
N LEU A 7 -1.89 -6.76 5.28
CA LEU A 7 -1.70 -6.24 3.92
C LEU A 7 -2.93 -5.44 3.44
N CYS A 8 -4.11 -5.73 4.01
CA CYS A 8 -5.35 -5.00 3.72
C CYS A 8 -5.27 -3.61 4.38
N LEU A 9 -4.76 -3.56 5.62
CA LEU A 9 -4.56 -2.33 6.40
C LEU A 9 -3.55 -1.37 5.77
N ILE A 10 -2.48 -1.84 5.12
CA ILE A 10 -1.48 -0.93 4.51
C ILE A 10 -2.04 -0.20 3.28
N ALA A 11 -2.80 -0.92 2.43
CA ALA A 11 -3.55 -0.30 1.33
C ALA A 11 -4.80 0.49 1.79
N LEU A 12 -5.39 0.13 2.94
CA LEU A 12 -6.56 0.76 3.54
C LEU A 12 -6.23 2.01 4.37
N GLY A 13 -5.06 2.07 5.03
CA GLY A 13 -4.64 3.20 5.87
C GLY A 13 -4.47 4.48 5.07
N CYS A 14 -4.13 4.35 3.79
CA CYS A 14 -4.15 5.48 2.87
C CYS A 14 -5.57 5.94 2.47
N MET A 15 -6.66 5.21 2.74
CA MET A 15 -8.00 5.47 2.16
C MET A 15 -9.16 5.56 3.17
N ILE A 16 -8.89 5.54 4.49
CA ILE A 16 -9.97 5.67 5.48
C ILE A 16 -10.51 7.10 5.44
N SER A 17 -11.78 7.21 5.09
CA SER A 17 -12.53 8.45 4.92
C SER A 17 -12.60 9.26 6.21
N PHE A 18 -12.17 10.52 6.18
CA PHE A 18 -12.47 11.48 7.24
C PHE A 18 -12.99 12.80 6.64
N THR A 19 -14.18 13.18 7.08
CA THR A 19 -14.87 14.41 6.65
C THR A 19 -14.46 15.59 7.54
N ALA A 20 -13.88 16.64 6.95
CA ALA A 20 -14.47 18.00 6.85
C ALA A 20 -13.41 19.11 6.68
N CYS A 21 -13.49 19.81 5.54
CA CYS A 21 -13.36 21.25 5.29
C CYS A 21 -12.34 22.09 6.09
N GLY A 22 -11.33 22.62 5.39
CA GLY A 22 -10.52 23.77 5.82
C GLY A 22 -9.83 24.41 4.62
N ASP A 23 -10.03 25.72 4.49
CA ASP A 23 -9.68 26.60 3.36
C ASP A 23 -8.23 27.12 3.48
N ASP A 24 -7.64 27.37 2.30
CA ASP A 24 -6.56 28.32 1.97
C ASP A 24 -5.11 28.20 2.51
N ASP A 25 -4.22 28.29 1.52
CA ASP A 25 -2.90 28.93 1.47
C ASP A 25 -1.61 28.19 1.93
N ASP A 26 -0.82 27.80 0.92
CA ASP A 26 0.67 27.82 0.88
C ASP A 26 1.48 27.06 1.96
N ASP A 27 1.00 25.91 2.44
CA ASP A 27 1.73 25.12 3.43
C ASP A 27 2.27 23.77 2.89
N ASP A 28 3.45 23.38 3.37
CA ASP A 28 4.03 22.05 3.16
C ASP A 28 2.98 20.99 3.55
N VAL A 29 2.61 20.11 2.61
CA VAL A 29 1.59 19.08 2.85
C VAL A 29 1.92 18.30 4.13
N THR A 30 1.01 18.32 5.10
CA THR A 30 1.15 17.62 6.38
C THR A 30 0.44 16.26 6.34
N LEU A 31 0.69 15.43 7.35
CA LEU A 31 -0.06 14.18 7.53
C LEU A 31 -1.56 14.47 7.79
N GLU A 32 -1.86 15.51 8.57
CA GLU A 32 -3.24 15.94 8.86
C GLU A 32 -3.99 16.36 7.58
N ASP A 33 -3.31 16.95 6.60
CA ASP A 33 -3.89 17.27 5.28
C ASP A 33 -4.23 16.03 4.46
N LEU A 34 -3.44 14.96 4.59
CA LEU A 34 -3.68 13.67 3.93
C LEU A 34 -4.80 12.89 4.63
N GLU A 35 -4.84 12.90 5.96
CA GLU A 35 -5.86 12.22 6.76
C GLU A 35 -7.25 12.79 6.52
N ASN A 36 -7.37 14.11 6.33
CA ASN A 36 -8.65 14.80 6.15
C ASN A 36 -9.07 14.97 4.68
N ALA A 37 -8.28 14.50 3.72
CA ALA A 37 -8.58 14.66 2.31
C ALA A 37 -9.45 13.51 1.79
N GLU A 38 -10.53 13.85 1.08
CA GLU A 38 -11.27 12.86 0.31
C GLU A 38 -10.41 12.38 -0.88
N SER A 39 -10.28 11.06 -1.02
CA SER A 39 -9.63 10.47 -2.18
C SER A 39 -10.48 10.73 -3.43
N THR A 40 -9.99 11.57 -4.35
CA THR A 40 -10.77 12.00 -5.52
C THR A 40 -10.50 11.18 -6.78
N ASP A 41 -9.42 10.39 -6.80
CA ASP A 41 -8.97 9.68 -8.01
C ASP A 41 -8.09 8.46 -7.66
N ALA A 42 -8.54 7.62 -6.73
CA ALA A 42 -7.86 6.36 -6.43
C ALA A 42 -7.89 5.41 -7.63
N LYS A 43 -6.74 4.83 -7.97
CA LYS A 43 -6.58 3.87 -9.07
C LYS A 43 -5.80 2.68 -8.57
N CYS A 44 -6.26 1.49 -8.96
CA CYS A 44 -5.58 0.25 -8.65
C CYS A 44 -5.35 -0.58 -9.92
N THR A 45 -4.13 -1.06 -10.10
CA THR A 45 -3.74 -1.92 -11.22
C THR A 45 -2.97 -3.14 -10.73
N ILE A 46 -3.16 -4.27 -11.41
CA ILE A 46 -2.42 -5.51 -11.15
C ILE A 46 -1.74 -5.93 -12.45
N LYS A 47 -0.43 -6.20 -12.37
CA LYS A 47 0.36 -6.74 -13.48
C LYS A 47 0.88 -8.11 -13.12
N ASP A 48 0.71 -9.07 -14.03
CA ASP A 48 1.27 -10.41 -13.93
C ASP A 48 2.33 -10.61 -15.02
N ASN A 49 3.59 -10.80 -14.60
CA ASN A 49 4.73 -11.01 -15.48
C ASN A 49 5.17 -12.49 -15.51
N GLY A 50 4.30 -13.41 -15.13
CA GLY A 50 4.56 -14.84 -15.03
C GLY A 50 5.02 -15.24 -13.63
N THR A 51 6.23 -14.83 -13.23
CA THR A 51 6.81 -15.16 -11.91
C THR A 51 6.66 -14.04 -10.88
N THR A 52 6.02 -12.93 -11.27
CA THR A 52 5.90 -11.74 -10.42
C THR A 52 4.51 -11.16 -10.59
N LEU A 53 3.87 -10.86 -9.47
CA LEU A 53 2.66 -10.05 -9.39
C LEU A 53 3.02 -8.68 -8.84
N VAL A 54 2.52 -7.63 -9.47
CA VAL A 54 2.71 -6.25 -9.02
C VAL A 54 1.34 -5.60 -8.88
N LEU A 55 0.98 -5.26 -7.64
CA LEU A 55 -0.13 -4.38 -7.34
C LEU A 55 0.39 -2.94 -7.32
N THR A 56 -0.36 -2.01 -7.89
CA THR A 56 -0.07 -0.58 -7.78
C THR A 56 -1.35 0.14 -7.43
N VAL A 57 -1.34 0.80 -6.28
CA VAL A 57 -2.40 1.68 -5.81
C VAL A 57 -1.86 3.11 -5.85
N THR A 58 -2.61 4.01 -6.47
CA THR A 58 -2.29 5.45 -6.47
C THR A 58 -3.52 6.20 -6.03
N ALA A 59 -3.36 7.16 -5.13
CA ALA A 59 -4.44 8.02 -4.69
C ALA A 59 -4.03 9.48 -4.78
N LYS A 60 -5.03 10.35 -4.95
CA LYS A 60 -4.86 11.79 -4.98
C LYS A 60 -5.74 12.46 -3.94
N TYR A 61 -5.10 13.31 -3.16
CA TYR A 61 -5.65 14.06 -2.04
C TYR A 61 -5.34 15.52 -2.28
N ASN A 62 -6.34 16.35 -2.56
CA ASN A 62 -6.17 17.79 -2.80
C ASN A 62 -5.06 18.13 -3.83
N GLY A 63 -4.93 17.34 -4.89
CA GLY A 63 -3.91 17.52 -5.94
C GLY A 63 -2.54 16.89 -5.64
N VAL A 64 -2.34 16.40 -4.42
CA VAL A 64 -1.14 15.72 -3.95
C VAL A 64 -1.30 14.20 -4.14
N SER A 65 -0.24 13.51 -4.57
CA SER A 65 -0.30 12.07 -4.88
C SER A 65 0.50 11.23 -3.89
N ALA A 66 -0.10 10.13 -3.44
CA ALA A 66 0.57 9.04 -2.74
C ALA A 66 0.39 7.73 -3.53
N SER A 67 1.31 6.78 -3.36
CA SER A 67 1.21 5.49 -4.04
C SER A 67 1.85 4.36 -3.25
N SER A 68 1.22 3.19 -3.31
CA SER A 68 1.79 1.92 -2.85
C SER A 68 2.05 0.99 -4.04
N VAL A 69 3.20 0.32 -4.03
CA VAL A 69 3.56 -0.71 -5.00
C VAL A 69 3.96 -1.99 -4.27
N THR A 70 3.06 -2.96 -4.22
CA THR A 70 3.34 -4.31 -3.68
C THR A 70 3.83 -5.23 -4.80
N THR A 71 5.02 -5.80 -4.63
CA THR A 71 5.63 -6.76 -5.56
C THR A 71 5.81 -8.11 -4.89
N ALA A 72 5.15 -9.15 -5.39
CA ALA A 72 5.32 -10.53 -4.94
C ALA A 72 6.00 -11.37 -6.04
N THR A 73 7.03 -12.12 -5.69
CA THR A 73 7.80 -12.99 -6.59
C THR A 73 7.63 -14.44 -6.19
N PHE A 74 7.43 -15.29 -7.19
CA PHE A 74 7.10 -16.70 -7.01
C PHE A 74 8.19 -17.61 -7.61
N ASN A 75 8.32 -18.82 -7.07
CA ASN A 75 9.28 -19.82 -7.56
C ASN A 75 8.90 -20.48 -8.91
N GLY A 76 7.80 -20.03 -9.54
CA GLY A 76 7.25 -20.59 -10.76
C GLY A 76 6.21 -19.67 -11.38
N LYS A 77 5.64 -20.10 -12.52
CA LYS A 77 4.62 -19.32 -13.26
C LYS A 77 3.18 -19.79 -13.02
N SER A 78 3.02 -21.01 -12.53
CA SER A 78 1.72 -21.62 -12.25
C SER A 78 1.05 -20.95 -11.06
N ASP A 79 -0.26 -21.15 -10.93
CA ASP A 79 -1.05 -20.63 -9.82
C ASP A 79 -0.64 -21.24 -8.47
N ASP A 80 -0.13 -22.49 -8.47
CA ASP A 80 0.42 -23.16 -7.28
C ASP A 80 1.86 -22.75 -6.94
N ALA A 81 2.47 -21.82 -7.70
CA ALA A 81 3.82 -21.36 -7.40
C ALA A 81 3.86 -20.63 -6.06
N ILE A 82 4.90 -20.88 -5.27
CA ILE A 82 5.01 -20.36 -3.90
C ILE A 82 5.74 -19.03 -3.90
N CYS A 83 5.22 -18.06 -3.13
CA CYS A 83 5.87 -16.77 -2.91
C CYS A 83 7.20 -16.97 -2.19
N ILE A 84 8.27 -16.40 -2.74
CA ILE A 84 9.64 -16.48 -2.21
C ILE A 84 10.21 -15.11 -1.83
N LYS A 85 9.55 -14.03 -2.25
CA LYS A 85 9.90 -12.67 -1.91
C LYS A 85 8.67 -11.80 -2.07
N ALA A 86 8.41 -10.93 -1.10
CA ALA A 86 7.43 -9.87 -1.24
C ALA A 86 7.93 -8.57 -0.61
N GLU A 87 7.62 -7.46 -1.25
CA GLU A 87 8.03 -6.12 -0.80
C GLU A 87 6.93 -5.12 -1.19
N GLU A 88 6.68 -4.17 -0.30
CA GLU A 88 5.82 -3.03 -0.55
C GLU A 88 6.63 -1.74 -0.48
N VAL A 89 6.32 -0.82 -1.40
CA VAL A 89 6.97 0.48 -1.46
C VAL A 89 5.91 1.56 -1.50
N ASP A 90 5.77 2.25 -0.38
CA ASP A 90 4.94 3.43 -0.27
C ASP A 90 5.75 4.66 -0.62
N THR A 91 5.18 5.55 -1.41
CA THR A 91 5.78 6.81 -1.82
C THR A 91 4.86 7.95 -1.45
N TYR A 92 5.40 8.86 -0.64
CA TYR A 92 4.68 9.99 -0.06
C TYR A 92 5.07 11.32 -0.73
N PRO A 93 4.30 12.39 -0.49
CA PRO A 93 4.52 13.68 -1.13
C PRO A 93 5.84 14.35 -0.74
N ASN A 94 6.28 14.17 0.50
CA ASN A 94 7.52 14.72 1.05
C ASN A 94 8.17 13.75 2.05
N GLU A 95 9.38 14.09 2.51
CA GLU A 95 10.16 13.24 3.42
C GLU A 95 9.63 13.29 4.86
N SER A 96 8.93 14.36 5.26
CA SER A 96 8.36 14.47 6.61
C SER A 96 7.27 13.43 6.81
N ILE A 97 6.30 13.39 5.90
CA ILE A 97 5.23 12.39 5.90
C ILE A 97 5.81 10.98 5.79
N ALA A 98 6.77 10.76 4.90
CA ALA A 98 7.41 9.45 4.78
C ALA A 98 8.09 9.00 6.08
N LYS A 99 8.63 9.93 6.86
CA LYS A 99 9.24 9.64 8.16
C LYS A 99 8.18 9.28 9.21
N GLU A 100 7.07 10.00 9.26
CA GLU A 100 5.95 9.70 10.17
C GLU A 100 5.38 8.31 9.87
N MET A 101 5.06 8.03 8.61
CA MET A 101 4.56 6.72 8.18
C MET A 101 5.58 5.58 8.38
N TYR A 102 6.88 5.89 8.31
CA TYR A 102 7.93 4.93 8.67
C TYR A 102 7.88 4.57 10.15
N GLU A 103 7.68 5.54 11.04
CA GLU A 103 7.59 5.30 12.48
C GLU A 103 6.39 4.41 12.80
N GLU A 104 5.23 4.66 12.17
CA GLU A 104 4.04 3.79 12.29
C GLU A 104 4.30 2.38 11.76
N ALA A 105 4.85 2.25 10.55
CA ALA A 105 5.16 0.93 9.97
C ALA A 105 6.18 0.14 10.82
N VAL A 106 7.14 0.82 11.46
CA VAL A 106 8.09 0.18 12.39
C VAL A 106 7.38 -0.39 13.62
N GLU A 107 6.37 0.31 14.15
CA GLU A 107 5.57 -0.18 15.27
C GLU A 107 4.72 -1.40 14.89
N GLU A 108 4.23 -1.45 13.65
CA GLU A 108 3.38 -2.52 13.14
C GLU A 108 4.17 -3.77 12.68
N ASP A 109 5.18 -3.57 11.85
CA ASP A 109 5.90 -4.64 11.12
C ASP A 109 7.28 -4.97 11.71
N GLY A 110 7.78 -4.12 12.61
CA GLY A 110 9.11 -4.24 13.21
C GLY A 110 10.22 -3.56 12.40
N ALA A 111 11.16 -2.94 13.10
CA ALA A 111 12.23 -2.13 12.50
C ALA A 111 13.13 -2.89 11.52
N GLU A 112 13.26 -4.21 11.65
CA GLU A 112 14.02 -5.07 10.76
C GLU A 112 13.38 -5.22 9.37
N ASN A 113 12.08 -5.00 9.27
CA ASN A 113 11.30 -5.21 8.05
C ASN A 113 11.02 -3.91 7.30
N VAL A 114 11.24 -2.75 7.93
CA VAL A 114 10.88 -1.45 7.36
C VAL A 114 12.13 -0.60 7.10
N LYS A 115 12.17 0.08 5.95
CA LYS A 115 13.24 1.00 5.58
C LYS A 115 12.67 2.32 5.08
N LEU A 116 13.26 3.43 5.52
CA LEU A 116 13.00 4.76 4.99
C LEU A 116 14.06 5.16 3.95
N SER A 117 13.63 5.69 2.81
CA SER A 117 14.52 6.19 1.76
C SER A 117 13.93 7.43 1.09
N GLY A 118 14.31 8.61 1.58
CA GLY A 118 13.74 9.89 1.14
C GLY A 118 12.23 9.90 1.37
N LYS A 119 11.45 10.04 0.29
CA LYS A 119 9.98 10.02 0.33
C LYS A 119 9.35 8.62 0.35
N LYS A 120 10.14 7.57 0.55
CA LYS A 120 9.68 6.18 0.42
C LYS A 120 9.81 5.39 1.71
N VAL A 121 8.76 4.65 2.03
CA VAL A 121 8.77 3.60 3.05
C VAL A 121 8.74 2.26 2.33
N ILE A 122 9.67 1.37 2.69
CA ILE A 122 9.85 0.07 2.06
C ILE A 122 9.63 -1.00 3.12
N ILE A 123 8.63 -1.85 2.93
CA ILE A 123 8.21 -2.88 3.88
C ILE A 123 8.50 -4.26 3.27
N ASN A 124 9.22 -5.10 4.01
CA ASN A 124 9.49 -6.47 3.62
C ASN A 124 8.33 -7.38 4.06
N LEU A 125 7.59 -7.90 3.10
CA LEU A 125 6.42 -8.75 3.33
C LEU A 125 6.74 -10.24 3.16
N ALA A 126 8.02 -10.60 3.05
CA ALA A 126 8.44 -11.98 2.78
C ALA A 126 7.92 -12.95 3.84
N ASP A 127 8.02 -12.62 5.12
CA ASP A 127 7.58 -13.50 6.22
C ASP A 127 6.06 -13.65 6.27
N GLU A 128 5.34 -12.61 5.85
CA GLU A 128 3.88 -12.60 5.81
C GLU A 128 3.36 -13.53 4.72
N LEU A 129 3.90 -13.37 3.51
CA LEU A 129 3.48 -14.08 2.30
C LEU A 129 4.24 -15.39 2.08
N GLU A 130 5.19 -15.74 2.94
CA GLU A 130 5.91 -17.01 2.86
C GLU A 130 4.92 -18.18 2.83
N GLY A 131 5.08 -19.06 1.83
CA GLY A 131 4.24 -20.23 1.66
C GLY A 131 2.90 -19.97 0.97
N CYS A 132 2.51 -18.72 0.72
CA CYS A 132 1.31 -18.42 -0.06
C CYS A 132 1.53 -18.77 -1.54
N THR A 133 0.51 -19.33 -2.15
CA THR A 133 0.47 -19.61 -3.58
C THR A 133 0.23 -18.32 -4.39
N LYS A 134 0.62 -18.34 -5.65
CA LYS A 134 0.34 -17.24 -6.59
C LYS A 134 -1.15 -16.98 -6.72
N ALA A 135 -1.99 -18.02 -6.71
CA ALA A 135 -3.45 -17.89 -6.73
C ALA A 135 -3.98 -17.11 -5.53
N GLU A 136 -3.50 -17.42 -4.32
CA GLU A 136 -3.92 -16.76 -3.08
C GLU A 136 -3.50 -15.29 -3.06
N VAL A 137 -2.24 -15.01 -3.41
CA VAL A 137 -1.74 -13.62 -3.50
C VAL A 137 -2.49 -12.83 -4.57
N ARG A 138 -2.82 -13.47 -5.71
CA ARG A 138 -3.60 -12.82 -6.76
C ARG A 138 -5.01 -12.49 -6.30
N ALA A 139 -5.72 -13.45 -5.70
CA ALA A 139 -7.07 -13.23 -5.17
C ALA A 139 -7.09 -12.10 -4.14
N TYR A 140 -6.05 -12.02 -3.33
CA TYR A 140 -5.85 -10.93 -2.38
C TYR A 140 -5.69 -9.56 -3.07
N MET A 141 -4.81 -9.46 -4.08
CA MET A 141 -4.64 -8.23 -4.86
C MET A 141 -5.93 -7.82 -5.57
N ASP A 142 -6.70 -8.79 -6.08
CA ASP A 142 -8.00 -8.54 -6.72
C ASP A 142 -9.03 -7.99 -5.71
N LEU A 143 -8.98 -8.40 -4.43
CA LEU A 143 -9.83 -7.82 -3.37
C LEU A 143 -9.49 -6.35 -3.09
N ILE A 144 -8.21 -6.00 -2.98
CA ILE A 144 -7.80 -4.58 -2.86
C ILE A 144 -8.30 -3.81 -4.07
N LYS A 145 -8.11 -4.35 -5.28
CA LYS A 145 -8.55 -3.68 -6.50
C LYS A 145 -10.05 -3.43 -6.50
N MET A 146 -10.86 -4.42 -6.12
CA MET A 146 -12.30 -4.26 -6.00
C MET A 146 -12.68 -3.16 -5.00
N TYR A 147 -12.00 -3.11 -3.84
CA TYR A 147 -12.22 -2.08 -2.83
C TYR A 147 -11.93 -0.66 -3.38
N VAL A 148 -10.77 -0.49 -4.02
CA VAL A 148 -10.35 0.78 -4.63
C VAL A 148 -11.33 1.19 -5.73
N ASP A 149 -11.69 0.26 -6.62
CA ASP A 149 -12.59 0.54 -7.75
C ASP A 149 -14.01 0.91 -7.28
N ASN A 150 -14.43 0.49 -6.07
CA ASN A 150 -15.71 0.83 -5.46
C ASN A 150 -15.68 2.08 -4.55
N GLY A 151 -14.57 2.82 -4.54
CA GLY A 151 -14.42 4.02 -3.70
C GLY A 151 -14.44 3.71 -2.21
N GLY A 152 -13.92 2.55 -1.82
CA GLY A 152 -13.79 2.14 -0.43
C GLY A 152 -15.04 1.57 0.24
N ASN A 153 -16.06 1.21 -0.55
CA ASN A 153 -17.28 0.56 -0.05
C ASN A 153 -17.28 -0.95 -0.38
N VAL A 154 -17.53 -1.80 0.63
CA VAL A 154 -17.78 -3.24 0.49
C VAL A 154 -19.14 -3.59 1.10
#